data_AF-A0A2E9IRQ0-F1
#
_entry.id   AF-A0A2E9IRQ0-F1
#
_cell.length_a   1.000
_cell.length_b   1.000
_cell.length_c   1.000
_cell.angle_alpha   90.00
_cell.angle_beta   90.00
_cell.angle_gamma   90.00
#
_symmetry.space_group_name_H-M   'P 1'
#
loop_
_entity.id
_entity.type
_entity.pdbx_description
1 polymer ?
#
loop_
_entity_poly.entity_id
_entity_poly.type
_entity_poly.pdbx_seq_one_letter_code
_entity_poly.pdbx_strand_id
1 'polypeptide(L)'
;MIDLLHRLYGNTGFGYLDWRMFVMWAVVCVLLYLAVYKKFEPLLLVPIAFGAILANLPTQGIINKPAAIVRSPDAGEIVYVAAQAGQSIYLNAVEKVMPTTVGDLDPDTLQLILDGEIVEGFGEGTLLYILRTQESVAGDKKPIEIKFDQQSFRLSDTLVWAEASGRVVDNSVQAGEHVVKGQAIGELHSDHTGGLFHYIQMGILLEIFPPLIFLGVGALTDFGPLIANPRVLLLGAAAQFGVFGTFMGAQLLGFSTEASGAIGIIGGADGPTSIFLANSLAPELLAPIAVAAYSYMALVPVIQPPIMRALTTEKERKIRMKSLRPVSRLEKLVFGVIVTIACILLVPPAAPLIGMLMFGNFLRECKVTERLNKAAQNELINVITIFLGASVGITMTGDRFLRSETLGILVLGVAAFGVATASGIVMAKVMNLFSKNKINPLIGSAGVSAVPMAARVSQVEGQKADPGNFLLMHAMGPNVAGVIGTALVAGFFLTMFGGTH
;
A
#
# COMPACT_ATOMS: atom_id res chain seq x y z
N MET A 1 17.50 -35.32 29.42
CA MET A 1 16.11 -35.35 28.92
C MET A 1 15.48 -33.96 29.02
N ILE A 2 15.48 -33.32 30.20
CA ILE A 2 14.92 -31.97 30.41
C ILE A 2 15.67 -30.92 29.58
N ASP A 3 17.01 -30.93 29.55
CA ASP A 3 17.78 -30.01 28.67
C ASP A 3 17.54 -30.24 27.18
N LEU A 4 17.28 -31.50 26.79
CA LEU A 4 16.95 -31.83 25.41
C LEU A 4 15.57 -31.27 25.04
N LEU A 5 14.59 -31.39 25.94
CA LEU A 5 13.25 -30.82 25.78
C LEU A 5 13.28 -29.29 25.80
N HIS A 6 14.12 -28.67 26.63
CA HIS A 6 14.31 -27.23 26.69
C HIS A 6 14.96 -26.69 25.40
N ARG A 7 15.97 -27.39 24.87
CA ARG A 7 16.56 -27.09 23.55
C ARG A 7 15.58 -27.33 22.41
N LEU A 8 14.77 -28.38 22.47
CA LEU A 8 13.76 -28.67 21.46
C LEU A 8 12.69 -27.57 21.46
N TYR A 9 12.24 -27.13 22.64
CA TYR A 9 11.28 -26.04 22.78
C TYR A 9 11.85 -24.70 22.26
N GLY A 10 13.08 -24.33 22.65
CA GLY A 10 13.75 -23.11 22.17
C GLY A 10 14.08 -23.10 20.67
N ASN A 11 14.26 -24.27 20.06
CA ASN A 11 14.48 -24.41 18.62
C ASN A 11 13.19 -24.55 17.82
N THR A 12 12.04 -24.72 18.47
CA THR A 12 10.73 -24.72 17.79
C THR A 12 10.16 -23.30 17.73
N GLY A 13 9.31 -23.04 16.73
CA GLY A 13 8.62 -21.77 16.61
C GLY A 13 7.80 -21.38 17.85
N PHE A 14 7.38 -22.34 18.68
CA PHE A 14 6.57 -22.09 19.88
C PHE A 14 7.27 -21.19 20.90
N GLY A 15 8.60 -21.22 20.99
CA GLY A 15 9.36 -20.36 21.89
C GLY A 15 9.38 -18.87 21.50
N TYR A 16 9.00 -18.55 20.26
CA TYR A 16 9.03 -17.18 19.71
C TYR A 16 7.64 -16.54 19.61
N LEU A 17 6.61 -17.17 20.16
CA LEU A 17 5.25 -16.68 20.06
C LEU A 17 5.05 -15.44 20.93
N ASP A 18 4.72 -14.33 20.28
CA ASP A 18 4.35 -13.07 20.93
C ASP A 18 2.82 -12.90 20.96
N TRP A 19 2.30 -12.19 21.96
CA TRP A 19 0.86 -11.92 22.11
C TRP A 19 0.28 -11.19 20.88
N ARG A 20 1.08 -10.33 20.23
CA ARG A 20 0.71 -9.60 19.01
C ARG A 20 0.39 -10.55 17.86
N MET A 21 1.10 -11.68 17.76
CA MET A 21 0.84 -12.71 16.74
C MET A 21 -0.55 -13.31 16.91
N PHE A 22 -0.96 -13.63 18.14
CA PHE A 22 -2.29 -14.18 18.41
C PHE A 22 -3.41 -13.20 18.03
N VAL A 23 -3.23 -11.90 18.32
CA VAL A 23 -4.17 -10.87 17.87
C VAL A 23 -4.24 -10.80 16.35
N MET A 24 -3.09 -10.85 15.68
CA MET A 24 -3.06 -10.87 14.22
C MET A 24 -3.71 -12.12 13.63
N TRP A 25 -3.56 -13.29 14.25
CA TRP A 25 -4.27 -14.50 13.80
C TRP A 25 -5.78 -14.34 13.91
N ALA A 26 -6.28 -13.70 14.98
CA ALA A 26 -7.69 -13.37 15.09
C ALA A 26 -8.15 -12.41 13.96
N VAL A 27 -7.36 -11.37 13.66
CA VAL A 27 -7.60 -10.47 12.52
C VAL A 27 -7.65 -11.25 11.21
N VAL A 28 -6.69 -12.14 10.97
CA VAL A 28 -6.68 -13.00 9.78
C VAL A 28 -7.92 -13.88 9.71
N CYS A 29 -8.35 -14.50 10.82
CA CYS A 29 -9.58 -15.29 10.82
C CYS A 29 -10.79 -14.44 10.39
N VAL A 30 -10.86 -13.16 10.80
CA VAL A 30 -11.89 -12.22 10.33
C VAL A 30 -11.74 -11.95 8.83
N LEU A 31 -10.54 -11.67 8.34
CA LEU A 31 -10.30 -11.43 6.90
C LEU A 31 -10.68 -12.66 6.05
N LEU A 32 -10.31 -13.88 6.49
CA LEU A 32 -10.68 -15.13 5.82
C LEU A 32 -12.19 -15.38 5.88
N TYR A 33 -12.86 -15.06 7.00
CA TYR A 33 -14.31 -15.14 7.10
C TYR A 33 -15.00 -14.20 6.09
N LEU A 34 -14.54 -12.95 6.01
CA LEU A 34 -15.04 -11.97 5.05
C LEU A 34 -14.79 -12.42 3.60
N ALA A 35 -13.59 -12.93 3.31
CA ALA A 35 -13.20 -13.37 1.98
C ALA A 35 -13.94 -14.65 1.53
N VAL A 36 -14.01 -15.67 2.38
CA VAL A 36 -14.51 -17.01 2.00
C VAL A 36 -16.01 -17.14 2.23
N TYR A 37 -16.50 -16.77 3.42
CA TYR A 37 -17.91 -16.94 3.78
C TYR A 37 -18.77 -15.82 3.21
N LYS A 38 -18.32 -14.55 3.34
CA LYS A 38 -19.07 -13.39 2.80
C LYS A 38 -18.72 -13.07 1.34
N LYS A 39 -17.68 -13.68 0.77
CA LYS A 39 -17.23 -13.46 -0.61
C LYS A 39 -16.88 -12.00 -0.91
N PHE A 40 -16.34 -11.30 0.08
CA PHE A 40 -15.82 -9.95 -0.09
C PHE A 40 -14.42 -9.99 -0.71
N GLU A 41 -14.29 -9.50 -1.95
CA GLU A 41 -13.04 -9.46 -2.73
C GLU A 41 -12.13 -10.70 -2.54
N PRO A 42 -12.65 -11.93 -2.74
CA PRO A 42 -11.93 -13.15 -2.40
C PRO A 42 -10.61 -13.31 -3.16
N LEU A 43 -10.53 -12.76 -4.38
CA LEU A 43 -9.34 -12.86 -5.23
C LEU A 43 -8.12 -12.14 -4.62
N LEU A 44 -8.35 -11.09 -3.82
CA LEU A 44 -7.29 -10.30 -3.18
C LEU A 44 -7.21 -10.59 -1.68
N LEU A 45 -8.35 -10.66 -1.00
CA LEU A 45 -8.41 -10.76 0.45
C LEU A 45 -7.91 -12.13 0.97
N VAL A 46 -8.07 -13.21 0.19
CA VAL A 46 -7.52 -14.52 0.55
C VAL A 46 -5.98 -14.51 0.51
N PRO A 47 -5.31 -14.11 -0.59
CA PRO A 47 -3.85 -13.95 -0.60
C PRO A 47 -3.33 -13.02 0.50
N ILE A 48 -3.99 -11.88 0.75
CA ILE A 48 -3.61 -10.95 1.82
C ILE A 48 -3.66 -11.62 3.19
N ALA A 49 -4.77 -12.29 3.51
CA ALA A 49 -4.90 -12.98 4.78
C ALA A 49 -3.84 -14.10 4.92
N PHE A 50 -3.54 -14.82 3.85
CA PHE A 50 -2.52 -15.87 3.87
C PHE A 50 -1.11 -15.29 4.09
N GLY A 51 -0.77 -14.20 3.40
CA GLY A 51 0.49 -13.48 3.65
C GLY A 51 0.60 -12.96 5.09
N ALA A 52 -0.50 -12.45 5.65
CA ALA A 52 -0.56 -11.99 7.02
C ALA A 52 -0.40 -13.13 8.05
N ILE A 53 -0.87 -14.34 7.76
CA ILE A 53 -0.54 -15.52 8.58
C ILE A 53 0.97 -15.75 8.57
N LEU A 54 1.57 -15.80 7.37
CA LEU A 54 3.01 -16.09 7.23
C LEU A 54 3.89 -15.05 7.95
N ALA A 55 3.51 -13.77 7.88
CA ALA A 55 4.23 -12.70 8.59
C ALA A 55 4.09 -12.73 10.11
N ASN A 56 3.06 -13.40 10.63
CA ASN A 56 2.85 -13.53 12.07
C ASN A 56 3.08 -14.97 12.55
N LEU A 57 3.88 -15.73 11.80
CA LEU A 57 4.44 -17.01 12.24
C LEU A 57 5.95 -16.87 12.36
N PRO A 58 6.58 -17.52 13.35
CA PRO A 58 8.03 -17.58 13.45
C PRO A 58 8.57 -18.41 12.29
N THR A 59 9.05 -17.73 11.25
CA THR A 59 9.48 -18.34 9.99
C THR A 59 10.93 -17.98 9.70
N GLN A 60 11.65 -18.88 9.04
CA GLN A 60 12.99 -18.63 8.52
C GLN A 60 12.99 -18.86 7.01
N GLY A 61 13.60 -17.94 6.25
CA GLY A 61 13.75 -18.04 4.80
C GLY A 61 12.54 -17.60 3.97
N ILE A 62 11.52 -16.97 4.57
CA ILE A 62 10.34 -16.48 3.84
C ILE A 62 10.47 -14.98 3.53
N ILE A 63 10.76 -14.15 4.54
CA ILE A 63 10.73 -12.68 4.46
C ILE A 63 12.15 -12.08 4.53
N ASN A 64 13.14 -12.86 4.98
CA ASN A 64 14.49 -12.40 5.27
C ASN A 64 15.15 -11.74 4.05
N LYS A 65 15.81 -10.60 4.27
CA LYS A 65 16.62 -9.95 3.24
C LYS A 65 17.90 -10.77 2.95
N PRO A 66 18.43 -10.74 1.72
CA PRO A 66 19.77 -11.23 1.45
C PRO A 66 20.79 -10.41 2.24
N ALA A 67 21.90 -11.04 2.61
CA ALA A 67 23.05 -10.28 3.03
C ALA A 67 23.60 -9.45 1.86
N ALA A 68 23.93 -8.20 2.15
CA ALA A 68 24.32 -7.21 1.18
C ALA A 68 25.32 -6.23 1.79
N ILE A 69 25.85 -5.35 0.94
CA ILE A 69 26.66 -4.21 1.36
C ILE A 69 25.82 -3.32 2.27
N VAL A 70 26.30 -3.16 3.50
CA VAL A 70 25.73 -2.26 4.49
C VAL A 70 26.10 -0.84 4.09
N ARG A 71 25.09 0.02 3.92
CA ARG A 71 25.28 1.42 3.49
C ARG A 71 24.93 2.37 4.63
N SER A 72 25.65 3.48 4.71
CA SER A 72 25.35 4.52 5.70
C SER A 72 23.96 5.10 5.45
N PRO A 73 23.06 5.10 6.46
CA PRO A 73 21.71 5.64 6.29
C PRO A 73 21.72 7.16 6.08
N ASP A 74 22.69 7.86 6.68
CA ASP A 74 22.84 9.32 6.61
C ASP A 74 24.32 9.74 6.56
N ALA A 75 24.58 11.04 6.41
CA ALA A 75 25.92 11.60 6.50
C ALA A 75 26.28 11.90 7.97
N GLY A 76 27.48 11.51 8.40
CA GLY A 76 27.87 11.63 9.79
C GLY A 76 29.20 10.99 10.12
N GLU A 77 29.53 10.99 11.41
CA GLU A 77 30.72 10.34 11.96
C GLU A 77 30.37 8.96 12.52
N ILE A 78 31.17 7.94 12.20
CA ILE A 78 31.04 6.61 12.83
C ILE A 78 31.59 6.72 14.25
N VAL A 79 30.73 6.64 15.26
CA VAL A 79 31.12 6.75 16.68
C VAL A 79 31.60 5.40 17.21
N TYR A 80 30.98 4.32 16.75
CA TYR A 80 31.28 2.97 17.20
C TYR A 80 31.12 1.95 16.07
N VAL A 81 32.00 0.95 16.06
CA VAL A 81 31.96 -0.19 15.15
C VAL A 81 31.80 -1.44 16.03
N ALA A 82 30.60 -2.02 16.00
CA ALA A 82 30.25 -3.23 16.74
C ALA A 82 30.60 -4.50 15.94
N ALA A 83 30.47 -4.43 14.61
CA ALA A 83 30.78 -5.54 13.72
C ALA A 83 32.28 -5.86 13.74
N GLN A 84 32.65 -7.14 13.74
CA GLN A 84 34.05 -7.59 13.56
C GLN A 84 34.16 -8.49 12.31
N ALA A 85 35.21 -8.30 11.50
CA ALA A 85 35.44 -9.15 10.34
C ALA A 85 35.53 -10.63 10.74
N GLY A 86 34.72 -11.47 10.08
CA GLY A 86 34.59 -12.89 10.37
C GLY A 86 33.56 -13.25 11.44
N GLN A 87 32.92 -12.27 12.12
CA GLN A 87 31.83 -12.49 13.07
C GLN A 87 30.58 -13.00 12.36
N SER A 88 29.92 -13.98 12.96
CA SER A 88 28.61 -14.47 12.53
C SER A 88 27.50 -13.64 13.16
N ILE A 89 26.51 -13.28 12.35
CA ILE A 89 25.32 -12.54 12.73
C ILE A 89 24.11 -13.44 12.57
N TYR A 90 23.28 -13.51 13.60
CA TYR A 90 22.07 -14.29 13.58
C TYR A 90 20.86 -13.43 13.95
N LEU A 91 20.01 -13.16 12.97
CA LEU A 91 18.70 -12.56 13.21
C LEU A 91 17.71 -13.60 13.72
N ASN A 92 16.84 -13.16 14.63
CA ASN A 92 15.75 -13.99 15.13
C ASN A 92 14.75 -14.33 14.01
N ALA A 93 14.03 -15.44 14.20
CA ALA A 93 12.97 -15.90 13.29
C ALA A 93 11.72 -14.98 13.27
N VAL A 94 11.67 -13.98 14.15
CA VAL A 94 10.59 -13.00 14.23
C VAL A 94 11.19 -11.63 13.99
N GLU A 95 10.76 -10.98 12.91
CA GLU A 95 11.17 -9.63 12.57
C GLU A 95 10.52 -8.63 13.53
N LYS A 96 11.29 -8.12 14.49
CA LYS A 96 10.90 -7.00 15.35
C LYS A 96 11.36 -5.69 14.73
N VAL A 97 10.61 -4.61 15.00
CA VAL A 97 11.07 -3.27 14.63
C VAL A 97 12.29 -2.91 15.48
N MET A 98 13.43 -2.74 14.83
CA MET A 98 14.68 -2.36 15.50
C MET A 98 14.64 -0.87 15.89
N PRO A 99 15.15 -0.49 17.07
CA PRO A 99 15.25 0.89 17.52
C PRO A 99 16.20 1.67 16.61
N THR A 100 15.84 2.91 16.34
CA THR A 100 16.54 3.75 15.36
C THR A 100 17.66 4.56 15.98
N THR A 101 17.48 5.00 17.22
CA THR A 101 18.41 5.86 17.93
C THR A 101 18.81 5.24 19.26
N VAL A 102 19.94 5.67 19.80
CA VAL A 102 20.41 5.26 21.13
C VAL A 102 19.35 5.60 22.19
N GLY A 103 18.59 6.69 22.03
CA GLY A 103 17.52 7.07 22.95
C GLY A 103 16.29 6.17 22.94
N ASP A 104 16.14 5.30 21.94
CA ASP A 104 15.04 4.33 21.88
C ASP A 104 15.32 3.08 22.74
N LEU A 105 16.55 2.93 23.25
CA LEU A 105 16.99 1.82 24.09
C LEU A 105 17.14 2.26 25.56
N ASP A 106 16.76 1.39 26.48
CA ASP A 106 17.17 1.54 27.87
C ASP A 106 18.68 1.29 28.03
N PRO A 107 19.34 1.96 28.99
CA PRO A 107 20.80 1.87 29.15
C PRO A 107 21.31 0.44 29.41
N ASP A 108 20.54 -0.38 30.13
CA ASP A 108 20.91 -1.76 30.45
C ASP A 108 20.88 -2.63 29.18
N THR A 109 19.85 -2.48 28.35
CA THR A 109 19.76 -3.17 27.06
C THR A 109 20.85 -2.71 26.09
N LEU A 110 21.13 -1.41 26.02
CA LEU A 110 22.23 -0.90 25.20
C LEU A 110 23.56 -1.53 25.64
N GLN A 111 23.80 -1.64 26.95
CA GLN A 111 25.00 -2.27 27.49
C GLN A 111 25.12 -3.73 27.07
N LEU A 112 24.05 -4.52 27.22
CA LEU A 112 24.04 -5.93 26.78
C LEU A 112 24.37 -6.07 25.29
N ILE A 113 23.86 -5.16 24.45
CA ILE A 113 24.13 -5.16 23.00
C ILE A 113 25.59 -4.82 22.70
N LEU A 114 26.15 -3.82 23.39
CA LEU A 114 27.56 -3.41 23.22
C LEU A 114 28.54 -4.49 23.71
N ASP A 115 28.16 -5.24 24.75
CA ASP A 115 28.93 -6.38 25.27
C ASP A 115 28.82 -7.62 24.36
N GLY A 116 27.99 -7.55 23.30
CA GLY A 116 27.76 -8.63 22.35
C GLY A 116 26.90 -9.76 22.91
N GLU A 117 26.16 -9.51 24.01
CA GLU A 117 25.27 -10.49 24.60
C GLU A 117 23.97 -10.65 23.78
N ILE A 118 23.34 -11.82 23.93
CA ILE A 118 22.09 -12.14 23.23
C ILE A 118 20.94 -11.41 23.92
N VAL A 119 20.43 -10.36 23.28
CA VAL A 119 19.23 -9.66 23.75
C VAL A 119 17.99 -10.21 23.07
N GLU A 120 17.00 -10.58 23.90
CA GLU A 120 15.76 -11.19 23.46
C GLU A 120 15.00 -10.30 22.47
N GLY A 121 14.89 -10.74 21.22
CA GLY A 121 14.24 -10.00 20.15
C GLY A 121 15.17 -9.32 19.14
N PHE A 122 16.43 -9.04 19.47
CA PHE A 122 17.37 -8.37 18.55
C PHE A 122 18.26 -9.32 17.75
N GLY A 123 18.46 -10.55 18.24
CA GLY A 123 19.36 -11.51 17.60
C GLY A 123 20.79 -11.37 18.12
N GLU A 124 21.70 -12.20 17.61
CA GLU A 124 23.10 -12.26 18.03
C GLU A 124 23.98 -11.45 17.06
N GLY A 125 24.76 -10.50 17.60
CA GLY A 125 25.71 -9.70 16.83
C GLY A 125 25.08 -8.78 15.79
N THR A 126 23.83 -8.36 15.99
CA THR A 126 23.06 -7.66 14.96
C THR A 126 23.31 -6.15 14.90
N LEU A 127 23.85 -5.52 15.96
CA LEU A 127 24.33 -4.14 15.87
C LEU A 127 25.64 -4.12 15.08
N LEU A 128 25.73 -3.25 14.07
CA LEU A 128 26.92 -3.13 13.23
C LEU A 128 27.70 -1.84 13.51
N TYR A 129 27.01 -0.69 13.53
CA TYR A 129 27.63 0.63 13.66
C TYR A 129 26.72 1.59 14.45
N ILE A 130 27.33 2.61 15.06
CA ILE A 130 26.63 3.77 15.61
C ILE A 130 27.10 5.02 14.87
N LEU A 131 26.16 5.76 14.28
CA LEU A 131 26.42 6.93 13.46
C LEU A 131 25.96 8.20 14.18
N ARG A 132 26.82 9.22 14.22
CA ARG A 132 26.47 10.56 14.68
C ARG A 132 26.23 11.49 13.52
N THR A 133 24.99 11.87 13.32
CA THR A 133 24.59 12.84 12.29
C THR A 133 24.98 14.26 12.70
N GLN A 134 25.31 15.11 11.71
CA GLN A 134 25.70 16.51 11.97
C GLN A 134 24.52 17.44 12.23
N GLU A 135 23.29 17.05 11.88
CA GLU A 135 22.09 17.84 12.16
C GLU A 135 21.70 17.73 13.64
N SER A 136 22.10 18.76 14.39
CA SER A 136 21.60 19.02 15.74
C SER A 136 20.07 19.17 15.69
N VAL A 137 19.35 18.23 16.30
CA VAL A 137 17.91 18.42 16.58
C VAL A 137 17.80 19.64 17.48
N ALA A 138 17.12 20.68 16.99
CA ALA A 138 16.86 21.92 17.71
C ALA A 138 16.02 21.65 18.97
N GLY A 139 16.68 21.28 20.07
CA GLY A 139 16.02 20.88 21.31
C GLY A 139 16.94 20.25 22.36
N ASP A 140 18.13 19.76 21.98
CA ASP A 140 19.04 19.07 22.91
C ASP A 140 19.72 20.03 23.91
N LYS A 141 18.95 20.40 24.94
CA LYS A 141 19.48 21.00 26.15
C LYS A 141 20.20 19.90 26.95
N LYS A 142 21.50 19.79 26.64
CA LYS A 142 22.57 18.98 27.26
C LYS A 142 22.63 17.53 26.77
N PRO A 143 23.79 17.07 26.27
CA PRO A 143 23.98 15.68 25.91
C PRO A 143 23.88 14.82 27.17
N ILE A 144 22.93 13.89 27.20
CA ILE A 144 23.00 12.76 28.13
C ILE A 144 24.08 11.85 27.53
N GLU A 145 25.32 12.08 27.93
CA GLU A 145 26.45 11.22 27.59
C GLU A 145 26.32 9.92 28.37
N ILE A 146 25.87 8.86 27.71
CA ILE A 146 26.07 7.51 28.24
C ILE A 146 27.56 7.21 28.01
N LYS A 147 28.33 7.21 29.10
CA LYS A 147 29.77 6.91 29.07
C LYS A 147 29.96 5.41 29.25
N PHE A 148 30.47 4.75 28.23
CA PHE A 148 30.81 3.34 28.25
C PHE A 148 32.27 3.17 27.86
N ASP A 149 33.08 2.60 28.74
CA ASP A 149 34.50 2.23 28.55
C ASP A 149 35.32 3.15 27.59
N GLN A 150 35.28 4.47 27.85
CA GLN A 150 35.94 5.58 27.11
C GLN A 150 35.19 6.18 25.90
N GLN A 151 34.00 5.71 25.54
CA GLN A 151 33.17 6.25 24.45
C GLN A 151 31.91 6.95 24.98
N SER A 152 31.49 8.03 24.32
CA SER A 152 30.28 8.78 24.67
C SER A 152 29.28 8.78 23.52
N PHE A 153 28.06 8.36 23.84
CA PHE A 153 26.93 8.35 22.90
C PHE A 153 25.95 9.48 23.19
N ARG A 154 25.34 10.03 22.14
CA ARG A 154 24.19 10.94 22.22
C ARG A 154 22.92 10.12 22.04
N LEU A 155 21.84 10.56 22.66
CA LEU A 155 20.51 9.94 22.45
C LEU A 155 20.09 10.00 20.97
N SER A 156 20.53 11.03 20.25
CA SER A 156 20.27 11.20 18.82
C SER A 156 21.20 10.38 17.90
N ASP A 157 22.19 9.65 18.44
CA ASP A 157 23.07 8.83 17.60
C ASP A 157 22.25 7.67 17.00
N THR A 158 22.41 7.43 15.70
CA THR A 158 21.66 6.45 14.92
C THR A 158 22.28 5.06 15.03
N LEU A 159 21.46 4.06 15.31
CA LEU A 159 21.87 2.65 15.37
C LEU A 159 21.75 2.00 13.97
N VAL A 160 22.83 1.39 13.50
CA VAL A 160 22.85 0.68 12.22
C VAL A 160 22.88 -0.82 12.48
N TRP A 161 21.80 -1.50 12.12
CA TRP A 161 21.60 -2.94 12.35
C TRP A 161 21.87 -3.76 11.10
N ALA A 162 22.24 -5.02 11.31
CA ALA A 162 22.29 -6.03 10.27
C ALA A 162 20.87 -6.36 9.80
N GLU A 163 20.68 -6.34 8.48
CA GLU A 163 19.39 -6.63 7.87
C GLU A 163 19.22 -8.10 7.48
N ALA A 164 20.30 -8.89 7.55
CA ALA A 164 20.33 -10.31 7.23
C ALA A 164 21.28 -11.09 8.15
N SER A 165 20.94 -12.34 8.44
CA SER A 165 21.88 -13.28 9.06
C SER A 165 22.99 -13.61 8.08
N GLY A 166 24.23 -13.68 8.56
CA GLY A 166 25.38 -13.90 7.70
C GLY A 166 26.70 -13.79 8.46
N ARG A 167 27.78 -13.54 7.74
CA ARG A 167 29.11 -13.31 8.25
C ARG A 167 29.58 -11.95 7.77
N VAL A 168 30.13 -11.16 8.67
CA VAL A 168 30.80 -9.91 8.32
C VAL A 168 32.05 -10.25 7.51
N VAL A 169 32.09 -9.82 6.26
CA VAL A 169 33.24 -10.04 5.36
C VAL A 169 34.23 -8.90 5.48
N ASP A 170 33.71 -7.67 5.46
CA ASP A 170 34.51 -6.46 5.50
C ASP A 170 33.87 -5.40 6.41
N ASN A 171 34.73 -4.69 7.12
CA ASN A 171 34.42 -3.49 7.87
C ASN A 171 35.13 -2.34 7.20
N SER A 172 34.48 -1.75 6.19
CA SER A 172 35.12 -0.78 5.32
C SER A 172 35.40 0.57 5.99
N VAL A 173 34.94 0.80 7.23
CA VAL A 173 35.08 2.05 7.98
C VAL A 173 35.53 1.86 9.42
N GLN A 174 36.18 2.89 9.98
CA GLN A 174 36.66 2.93 11.36
C GLN A 174 35.93 3.98 12.22
N ALA A 175 35.96 3.81 13.54
CA ALA A 175 35.46 4.84 14.45
C ALA A 175 36.24 6.16 14.27
N GLY A 176 35.53 7.28 14.20
CA GLY A 176 36.04 8.61 13.87
C GLY A 176 36.00 8.97 12.37
N GLU A 177 35.69 8.01 11.49
CA GLU A 177 35.59 8.28 10.06
C GLU A 177 34.27 8.97 9.71
N HIS A 178 34.33 9.91 8.76
CA HIS A 178 33.16 10.60 8.23
C HIS A 178 32.64 9.90 6.97
N VAL A 179 31.37 9.54 6.99
CA VAL A 179 30.68 8.86 5.90
C VAL A 179 29.60 9.74 5.32
N VAL A 180 29.34 9.56 4.03
CA VAL A 180 28.21 10.19 3.34
C VAL A 180 27.04 9.20 3.22
N LYS A 181 25.82 9.72 3.11
CA LYS A 181 24.61 8.92 2.90
C LYS A 181 24.79 7.99 1.68
N GLY A 182 24.55 6.70 1.87
CA GLY A 182 24.66 5.67 0.84
C GLY A 182 26.08 5.11 0.62
N GLN A 183 27.11 5.64 1.28
CA GLN A 183 28.46 5.07 1.26
C GLN A 183 28.46 3.66 1.83
N ALA A 184 29.21 2.74 1.21
CA ALA A 184 29.42 1.40 1.74
C ALA A 184 30.25 1.47 3.02
N ILE A 185 29.73 0.91 4.12
CA ILE A 185 30.37 0.92 5.43
C ILE A 185 30.73 -0.49 5.92
N GLY A 186 30.16 -1.52 5.32
CA GLY A 186 30.55 -2.90 5.56
C GLY A 186 29.90 -3.85 4.56
N GLU A 187 30.30 -5.12 4.62
CA GLU A 187 29.76 -6.17 3.78
C GLU A 187 29.36 -7.39 4.62
N LEU A 188 28.11 -7.81 4.47
CA LEU A 188 27.62 -9.07 5.01
C LEU A 188 27.54 -10.09 3.88
N HIS A 189 28.08 -11.27 4.12
CA HIS A 189 27.89 -12.44 3.27
C HIS A 189 26.98 -13.45 3.96
N SER A 190 26.01 -13.99 3.24
CA SER A 190 25.16 -15.06 3.75
C SER A 190 25.14 -16.20 2.76
N ASP A 191 25.20 -17.42 3.28
CA ASP A 191 24.99 -18.64 2.50
C ASP A 191 23.55 -18.71 1.98
N HIS A 192 22.64 -17.91 2.54
CA HIS A 192 21.26 -17.79 2.09
C HIS A 192 21.07 -16.54 1.23
N THR A 193 20.54 -16.73 0.03
CA THR A 193 20.29 -15.67 -0.95
C THR A 193 19.09 -14.78 -0.60
N GLY A 194 18.44 -14.94 0.55
CA GLY A 194 17.22 -14.20 0.93
C GLY A 194 15.94 -15.02 0.74
N GLY A 195 14.85 -14.53 1.33
CA GLY A 195 13.58 -15.22 1.37
C GLY A 195 12.76 -15.09 0.09
N LEU A 196 11.90 -16.07 -0.18
CA LEU A 196 11.02 -16.07 -1.36
C LEU A 196 10.23 -14.76 -1.48
N PHE A 197 9.61 -14.31 -0.39
CA PHE A 197 8.76 -13.13 -0.42
C PHE A 197 9.52 -11.82 -0.38
N HIS A 198 10.79 -11.80 0.03
CA HIS A 198 11.64 -10.64 -0.19
C HIS A 198 11.69 -10.31 -1.70
N TYR A 199 11.94 -11.32 -2.54
CA TYR A 199 11.99 -11.14 -3.98
C TYR A 199 10.63 -10.85 -4.62
N ILE A 200 9.57 -11.50 -4.17
CA ILE A 200 8.22 -11.20 -4.67
C ILE A 200 7.82 -9.77 -4.26
N GLN A 201 8.18 -9.31 -3.06
CA GLN A 201 7.90 -7.96 -2.59
C GLN A 201 8.66 -6.89 -3.38
N MET A 202 9.79 -7.21 -4.01
CA MET A 202 10.42 -6.28 -4.97
C MET A 202 9.48 -5.88 -6.10
N GLY A 203 8.50 -6.71 -6.46
CA GLY A 203 7.48 -6.31 -7.43
C GLY A 203 6.59 -5.15 -6.94
N ILE A 204 6.45 -4.96 -5.62
CA ILE A 204 5.78 -3.79 -5.03
C ILE A 204 6.77 -2.63 -4.90
N LEU A 205 7.94 -2.88 -4.31
CA LEU A 205 8.93 -1.84 -4.00
C LEU A 205 9.51 -1.18 -5.26
N LEU A 206 9.65 -1.94 -6.35
CA LEU A 206 10.04 -1.44 -7.67
C LEU A 206 8.84 -1.00 -8.52
N GLU A 207 7.64 -0.95 -7.93
CA GLU A 207 6.41 -0.47 -8.57
C GLU A 207 6.02 -1.25 -9.84
N ILE A 208 6.38 -2.54 -9.93
CA ILE A 208 6.13 -3.40 -11.09
C ILE A 208 4.69 -3.93 -11.09
N PHE A 209 4.20 -4.40 -9.93
CA PHE A 209 2.89 -5.05 -9.84
C PHE A 209 1.71 -4.12 -10.09
N PRO A 210 1.64 -2.89 -9.54
CA PRO A 210 0.48 -2.03 -9.74
C PRO A 210 0.20 -1.68 -11.21
N PRO A 211 1.19 -1.27 -12.03
CA PRO A 211 0.99 -1.06 -13.47
C PRO A 211 0.57 -2.33 -14.21
N LEU A 212 1.09 -3.51 -13.84
CA LEU A 212 0.68 -4.78 -14.45
C LEU A 212 -0.77 -5.18 -14.09
N ILE A 213 -1.24 -4.87 -12.88
CA ILE A 213 -2.66 -5.00 -12.56
C ILE A 213 -3.49 -4.04 -13.42
N PHE A 214 -3.05 -2.80 -13.58
CA PHE A 214 -3.72 -1.80 -14.43
C PHE A 214 -3.83 -2.25 -15.89
N LEU A 215 -2.82 -2.93 -16.42
CA LEU A 215 -2.89 -3.59 -17.74
C LEU A 215 -4.05 -4.59 -17.81
N GLY A 216 -4.17 -5.48 -16.83
CA GLY A 216 -5.26 -6.46 -16.76
C GLY A 216 -6.63 -5.79 -16.58
N VAL A 217 -6.74 -4.79 -15.70
CA VAL A 217 -7.98 -4.01 -15.51
C VAL A 217 -8.39 -3.30 -16.81
N GLY A 218 -7.43 -2.71 -17.53
CA GLY A 218 -7.67 -2.10 -18.84
C GLY A 218 -8.20 -3.11 -19.86
N ALA A 219 -7.62 -4.31 -19.89
CA ALA A 219 -8.03 -5.41 -20.76
C ALA A 219 -9.45 -5.92 -20.45
N LEU A 220 -9.87 -5.90 -19.17
CA LEU A 220 -11.23 -6.26 -18.73
C LEU A 220 -12.27 -5.16 -18.99
N THR A 221 -11.84 -3.90 -19.04
CA THR A 221 -12.74 -2.75 -18.96
C THR A 221 -13.30 -2.33 -20.32
N ASP A 222 -14.62 -2.14 -20.39
CA ASP A 222 -15.28 -1.50 -21.53
C ASP A 222 -15.44 0.00 -21.32
N PHE A 223 -14.77 0.80 -22.13
CA PHE A 223 -14.84 2.26 -22.09
C PHE A 223 -16.01 2.82 -22.93
N GLY A 224 -16.74 1.96 -23.65
CA GLY A 224 -17.91 2.34 -24.44
C GLY A 224 -18.93 3.19 -23.67
N PRO A 225 -19.33 2.82 -22.45
CA PRO A 225 -20.21 3.64 -21.62
C PRO A 225 -19.71 5.05 -21.32
N LEU A 226 -18.41 5.19 -21.07
CA LEU A 226 -17.78 6.48 -20.79
C LEU A 226 -17.76 7.35 -22.05
N ILE A 227 -17.34 6.78 -23.18
CA ILE A 227 -17.27 7.47 -24.47
C ILE A 227 -18.67 7.86 -24.97
N ALA A 228 -19.67 7.00 -24.76
CA ALA A 228 -21.04 7.25 -25.17
C ALA A 228 -21.66 8.47 -24.47
N ASN A 229 -21.30 8.74 -23.22
CA ASN A 229 -21.75 9.91 -22.47
C ASN A 229 -20.61 10.55 -21.66
N PRO A 230 -19.73 11.34 -22.30
CA PRO A 230 -18.51 11.87 -21.66
C PRO A 230 -18.75 12.73 -20.43
N ARG A 231 -19.97 13.29 -20.28
CA ARG A 231 -20.37 14.09 -19.11
C ARG A 231 -20.21 13.34 -17.79
N VAL A 232 -20.25 11.99 -17.82
CA VAL A 232 -20.04 11.18 -16.62
C VAL A 232 -18.61 11.21 -16.09
N LEU A 233 -17.64 11.74 -16.85
CA LEU A 233 -16.29 12.04 -16.35
C LEU A 233 -16.33 12.95 -15.12
N LEU A 234 -17.27 13.90 -15.07
CA LEU A 234 -17.45 14.80 -13.93
C LEU A 234 -17.86 14.07 -12.64
N LEU A 235 -18.58 12.93 -12.77
CA LEU A 235 -18.97 12.11 -11.63
C LEU A 235 -17.76 11.37 -11.06
N GLY A 236 -16.88 10.86 -11.93
CA GLY A 236 -15.60 10.27 -11.53
C GLY A 236 -14.67 11.32 -10.89
N ALA A 237 -14.61 12.52 -11.45
CA ALA A 237 -13.86 13.63 -10.86
C ALA A 237 -14.40 14.03 -9.48
N ALA A 238 -15.72 14.08 -9.32
CA ALA A 238 -16.33 14.39 -8.03
C ALA A 238 -16.07 13.31 -6.96
N ALA A 239 -15.96 12.04 -7.34
CA ALA A 239 -15.61 10.98 -6.39
C ALA A 239 -14.23 11.20 -5.76
N GLN A 240 -13.31 11.88 -6.46
CA GLN A 240 -11.97 12.21 -5.95
C GLN A 240 -11.97 13.23 -4.81
N PHE A 241 -13.09 13.90 -4.51
CA PHE A 241 -13.22 14.66 -3.26
C PHE A 241 -13.05 13.76 -2.03
N GLY A 242 -13.30 12.45 -2.14
CA GLY A 242 -12.95 11.49 -1.09
C GLY A 242 -11.44 11.45 -0.83
N VAL A 243 -10.61 11.50 -1.88
CA VAL A 243 -9.15 11.53 -1.75
C VAL A 243 -8.70 12.78 -1.02
N PHE A 244 -9.15 13.95 -1.47
CA PHE A 244 -8.79 15.22 -0.85
C PHE A 244 -9.36 15.38 0.57
N GLY A 245 -10.58 14.90 0.82
CA GLY A 245 -11.17 14.91 2.16
C GLY A 245 -10.38 14.03 3.14
N THR A 246 -9.86 12.90 2.66
CA THR A 246 -9.02 11.99 3.45
C THR A 246 -7.64 12.58 3.71
N PHE A 247 -7.04 13.20 2.69
CA PHE A 247 -5.80 13.97 2.82
C PHE A 247 -5.94 15.05 3.90
N MET A 248 -7.00 15.85 3.87
CA MET A 248 -7.27 16.87 4.89
C MET A 248 -7.50 16.24 6.27
N GLY A 249 -8.21 15.11 6.34
CA GLY A 249 -8.42 14.36 7.58
C GLY A 249 -7.11 13.85 8.20
N ALA A 250 -6.21 13.31 7.37
CA ALA A 250 -4.89 12.86 7.81
C ALA A 250 -4.04 14.04 8.32
N GLN A 251 -4.07 15.18 7.63
CA GLN A 251 -3.37 16.38 8.07
C GLN A 251 -3.88 16.87 9.44
N LEU A 252 -5.19 16.80 9.68
CA LEU A 252 -5.80 17.17 10.96
C LEU A 252 -5.45 16.20 12.10
N LEU A 253 -5.13 14.94 11.78
CA LEU A 253 -4.62 13.96 12.75
C LEU A 253 -3.11 14.08 12.99
N GLY A 254 -2.43 15.03 12.33
CA GLY A 254 -1.01 15.32 12.56
C GLY A 254 -0.03 14.52 11.71
N PHE A 255 -0.49 13.81 10.67
CA PHE A 255 0.41 13.16 9.72
C PHE A 255 1.17 14.20 8.87
N SER A 256 2.38 13.85 8.41
CA SER A 256 3.13 14.69 7.46
C SER A 256 2.37 14.87 6.15
N THR A 257 2.80 15.81 5.31
CA THR A 257 2.14 16.06 4.02
C THR A 257 2.25 14.86 3.08
N GLU A 258 3.41 14.20 3.06
CA GLU A 258 3.72 13.01 2.27
C GLU A 258 2.87 11.82 2.74
N ALA A 259 2.86 11.57 4.06
CA ALA A 259 2.02 10.56 4.69
C ALA A 259 0.53 10.83 4.45
N SER A 260 0.08 12.09 4.55
CA SER A 260 -1.29 12.49 4.26
C SER A 260 -1.65 12.29 2.80
N GLY A 261 -0.71 12.52 1.87
CA GLY A 261 -0.85 12.19 0.44
C GLY A 261 -1.09 10.70 0.21
N ALA A 262 -0.25 9.87 0.84
CA ALA A 262 -0.34 8.42 0.78
C ALA A 262 -1.61 7.85 1.44
N ILE A 263 -2.05 8.41 2.58
CA ILE A 263 -3.31 8.01 3.23
C ILE A 263 -4.51 8.50 2.42
N GLY A 264 -4.41 9.71 1.85
CA GLY A 264 -5.47 10.36 1.10
C GLY A 264 -6.00 9.49 -0.05
N ILE A 265 -5.10 8.86 -0.80
CA ILE A 265 -5.46 8.09 -2.00
C ILE A 265 -6.37 6.88 -1.73
N ILE A 266 -6.43 6.40 -0.47
CA ILE A 266 -7.40 5.38 -0.04
C ILE A 266 -8.81 5.79 -0.43
N GLY A 267 -9.14 7.09 -0.34
CA GLY A 267 -10.44 7.63 -0.70
C GLY A 267 -10.81 7.51 -2.18
N GLY A 268 -9.85 7.17 -3.04
CA GLY A 268 -10.09 6.86 -4.45
C GLY A 268 -10.75 5.49 -4.61
N ALA A 269 -10.54 4.56 -3.67
CA ALA A 269 -10.91 3.15 -3.73
C ALA A 269 -10.20 2.36 -4.85
N ASP A 270 -8.92 2.69 -5.08
CA ASP A 270 -8.06 2.04 -6.06
C ASP A 270 -6.86 1.39 -5.36
N GLY A 271 -6.93 0.08 -5.15
CA GLY A 271 -5.90 -0.66 -4.42
C GLY A 271 -4.50 -0.56 -5.05
N PRO A 272 -4.33 -0.86 -6.35
CA PRO A 272 -3.02 -0.76 -6.99
C PRO A 272 -2.47 0.67 -6.98
N THR A 273 -3.29 1.69 -7.24
CA THR A 273 -2.84 3.10 -7.14
C THR A 273 -2.43 3.46 -5.72
N SER A 274 -3.18 2.97 -4.71
CA SER A 274 -2.85 3.23 -3.31
C SER A 274 -1.51 2.66 -2.90
N ILE A 275 -1.21 1.43 -3.35
CA ILE A 275 0.09 0.78 -3.14
C ILE A 275 1.19 1.56 -3.85
N PHE A 276 0.97 1.92 -5.12
CA PHE A 276 1.94 2.68 -5.92
C PHE A 276 2.32 3.99 -5.22
N LEU A 277 1.32 4.81 -4.86
CA LEU A 277 1.58 6.10 -4.24
C LEU A 277 2.17 5.98 -2.83
N ALA A 278 1.69 5.04 -2.03
CA ALA A 278 2.23 4.83 -0.69
C ALA A 278 3.69 4.36 -0.73
N ASN A 279 4.06 3.53 -1.70
CA ASN A 279 5.44 3.10 -1.86
C ASN A 279 6.38 4.27 -2.21
N SER A 280 5.92 5.27 -2.96
CA SER A 280 6.76 6.42 -3.31
C SER A 280 6.75 7.53 -2.25
N LEU A 281 5.63 7.78 -1.55
CA LEU A 281 5.48 8.90 -0.61
C LEU A 281 5.69 8.53 0.86
N ALA A 282 5.24 7.34 1.29
CA ALA A 282 5.26 6.92 2.69
C ALA A 282 5.43 5.39 2.81
N PRO A 283 6.61 4.83 2.42
CA PRO A 283 6.84 3.39 2.41
C PRO A 283 6.56 2.71 3.77
N GLU A 284 6.78 3.43 4.86
CA GLU A 284 6.51 2.97 6.23
C GLU A 284 5.01 2.77 6.51
N LEU A 285 4.13 3.47 5.79
CA LEU A 285 2.67 3.35 5.87
C LEU A 285 2.08 2.45 4.76
N LEU A 286 2.91 1.87 3.90
CA LEU A 286 2.46 1.02 2.80
C LEU A 286 1.54 -0.11 3.28
N ALA A 287 1.93 -0.78 4.38
CA ALA A 287 1.17 -1.88 4.96
C ALA A 287 -0.23 -1.45 5.43
N PRO A 288 -0.38 -0.48 6.36
CA PRO A 288 -1.71 -0.07 6.80
C PRO A 288 -2.56 0.54 5.68
N ILE A 289 -1.96 1.27 4.73
CA ILE A 289 -2.67 1.85 3.58
C ILE A 289 -3.21 0.74 2.66
N ALA A 290 -2.38 -0.23 2.30
CA ALA A 290 -2.79 -1.32 1.41
C ALA A 290 -3.92 -2.16 2.03
N VAL A 291 -3.82 -2.46 3.34
CA VAL A 291 -4.89 -3.18 4.05
C VAL A 291 -6.18 -2.38 4.08
N ALA A 292 -6.12 -1.09 4.41
CA ALA A 292 -7.26 -0.21 4.41
C ALA A 292 -7.91 -0.16 3.02
N ALA A 293 -7.13 0.09 1.97
CA ALA A 293 -7.62 0.21 0.59
C ALA A 293 -8.41 -1.04 0.15
N TYR A 294 -7.85 -2.25 0.32
CA TYR A 294 -8.52 -3.48 -0.10
C TYR A 294 -9.66 -3.90 0.82
N SER A 295 -9.54 -3.71 2.14
CA SER A 295 -10.61 -4.01 3.08
C SER A 295 -11.84 -3.15 2.83
N TYR A 296 -11.65 -1.85 2.54
CA TYR A 296 -12.77 -0.94 2.26
C TYR A 296 -13.39 -1.11 0.89
N MET A 297 -12.59 -1.48 -0.12
CA MET A 297 -13.13 -1.87 -1.42
C MET A 297 -14.13 -3.03 -1.29
N ALA A 298 -13.81 -4.02 -0.45
CA ALA A 298 -14.70 -5.12 -0.09
C ALA A 298 -15.99 -4.67 0.63
N LEU A 299 -15.94 -3.56 1.37
CA LEU A 299 -17.05 -3.01 2.13
C LEU A 299 -17.91 -2.01 1.35
N VAL A 300 -17.62 -1.73 0.08
CA VAL A 300 -18.43 -0.87 -0.81
C VAL A 300 -19.93 -1.22 -0.78
N PRO A 301 -20.36 -2.50 -0.85
CA PRO A 301 -21.79 -2.86 -0.76
C PRO A 301 -22.43 -2.62 0.61
N VAL A 302 -21.63 -2.39 1.64
CA VAL A 302 -22.09 -2.08 2.99
C VAL A 302 -22.13 -0.56 3.19
N ILE A 303 -21.09 0.15 2.72
CA ILE A 303 -20.90 1.59 2.93
C ILE A 303 -21.77 2.42 1.98
N GLN A 304 -21.82 2.09 0.69
CA GLN A 304 -22.51 2.93 -0.29
C GLN A 304 -24.04 2.95 -0.13
N PRO A 305 -24.75 1.80 0.05
CA PRO A 305 -26.21 1.82 0.05
C PRO A 305 -26.86 2.71 1.11
N PRO A 306 -26.39 2.76 2.37
CA PRO A 306 -26.91 3.71 3.36
C PRO A 306 -26.83 5.17 2.89
N ILE A 307 -25.71 5.56 2.29
CA ILE A 307 -25.47 6.92 1.80
C ILE A 307 -26.34 7.23 0.58
N MET A 308 -26.42 6.29 -0.37
CA MET A 308 -27.35 6.37 -1.50
C MET A 308 -28.77 6.61 -0.99
N ARG A 309 -29.19 5.87 0.05
CA ARG A 309 -30.54 6.01 0.61
C ARG A 309 -30.77 7.32 1.35
N ALA A 310 -29.76 7.83 2.04
CA ALA A 310 -29.85 9.08 2.78
C ALA A 310 -29.88 10.31 1.85
N LEU A 311 -29.09 10.31 0.77
CA LEU A 311 -28.91 11.50 -0.07
C LEU A 311 -29.84 11.53 -1.28
N THR A 312 -30.43 10.42 -1.70
CA THR A 312 -31.32 10.37 -2.88
C THR A 312 -32.76 10.10 -2.50
N THR A 313 -33.70 10.66 -3.27
CA THR A 313 -35.14 10.41 -3.14
C THR A 313 -35.58 9.24 -4.01
N GLU A 314 -36.70 8.60 -3.69
CA GLU A 314 -37.24 7.49 -4.50
C GLU A 314 -37.55 7.92 -5.95
N LYS A 315 -38.03 9.16 -6.15
CA LYS A 315 -38.28 9.72 -7.48
C LYS A 315 -36.99 9.83 -8.31
N GLU A 316 -35.88 10.20 -7.69
CA GLU A 316 -34.57 10.26 -8.35
C GLU A 316 -34.03 8.87 -8.69
N ARG A 317 -34.19 7.90 -7.79
CA ARG A 317 -33.73 6.51 -8.02
C ARG A 317 -34.49 5.81 -9.16
N LYS A 318 -35.74 6.23 -9.41
CA LYS A 318 -36.57 5.74 -10.52
C LYS A 318 -36.33 6.46 -11.85
N ILE A 319 -35.35 7.37 -11.94
CA ILE A 319 -34.97 7.97 -13.23
C ILE A 319 -34.41 6.86 -14.13
N ARG A 320 -35.07 6.68 -15.28
CA ARG A 320 -34.64 5.73 -16.32
C ARG A 320 -33.65 6.41 -17.27
N MET A 321 -32.50 5.78 -17.45
CA MET A 321 -31.47 6.28 -18.35
C MET A 321 -31.83 5.98 -19.80
N LYS A 322 -31.51 6.92 -20.70
CA LYS A 322 -31.64 6.69 -22.15
C LYS A 322 -30.56 5.73 -22.61
N SER A 323 -30.87 4.89 -23.60
CA SER A 323 -29.90 4.00 -24.23
C SER A 323 -28.66 4.76 -24.69
N LEU A 324 -27.49 4.17 -24.43
CA LEU A 324 -26.21 4.73 -24.86
C LEU A 324 -26.13 4.69 -26.39
N ARG A 325 -25.49 5.70 -26.98
CA ARG A 325 -25.16 5.67 -28.41
C ARG A 325 -24.19 4.52 -28.70
N PRO A 326 -24.24 3.93 -29.90
CA PRO A 326 -23.19 3.01 -30.32
C PRO A 326 -21.86 3.76 -30.42
N VAL A 327 -20.79 3.12 -29.95
CA VAL A 327 -19.42 3.64 -30.01
C VAL A 327 -18.63 2.76 -30.97
N SER A 328 -18.03 3.37 -31.98
CA SER A 328 -17.27 2.63 -32.97
C SER A 328 -15.94 2.12 -32.40
N ARG A 329 -15.38 1.06 -32.98
CA ARG A 329 -14.08 0.53 -32.56
C ARG A 329 -12.97 1.57 -32.70
N LEU A 330 -12.95 2.30 -33.81
CA LEU A 330 -11.96 3.35 -34.06
C LEU A 330 -12.04 4.43 -32.98
N GLU A 331 -13.25 4.83 -32.62
CA GLU A 331 -13.46 5.84 -31.57
C GLU A 331 -12.92 5.37 -30.21
N LYS A 332 -13.10 4.09 -29.84
CA LYS A 332 -12.51 3.53 -28.61
C LYS A 332 -10.98 3.51 -28.65
N LEU A 333 -10.38 3.10 -29.77
CA LEU A 333 -8.93 3.06 -29.93
C LEU A 333 -8.32 4.46 -29.85
N VAL A 334 -8.91 5.42 -30.58
CA VAL A 334 -8.47 6.82 -30.56
C VAL A 334 -8.66 7.43 -29.18
N PHE A 335 -9.76 7.13 -28.49
CA PHE A 335 -9.99 7.57 -27.11
C PHE A 335 -8.86 7.12 -26.18
N GLY A 336 -8.47 5.84 -26.22
CA GLY A 336 -7.38 5.33 -25.39
C GLY A 336 -6.05 6.07 -25.64
N VAL A 337 -5.71 6.32 -26.91
CA VAL A 337 -4.49 7.06 -27.28
C VAL A 337 -4.56 8.52 -26.83
N ILE A 338 -5.67 9.20 -27.08
CA ILE A 338 -5.84 10.61 -26.69
C ILE A 338 -5.78 10.76 -25.17
N VAL A 339 -6.48 9.91 -24.42
CA VAL A 339 -6.46 9.95 -22.95
C VAL A 339 -5.05 9.70 -22.43
N THR A 340 -4.32 8.74 -23.01
CA THR A 340 -2.93 8.48 -22.64
C THR A 340 -2.07 9.73 -22.84
N ILE A 341 -2.10 10.32 -24.03
CA ILE A 341 -1.30 11.52 -24.35
C ILE A 341 -1.69 12.70 -23.45
N ALA A 342 -3.00 12.98 -23.32
CA ALA A 342 -3.48 14.12 -22.55
C ALA A 342 -3.16 13.98 -21.05
N CYS A 343 -3.37 12.80 -20.47
CA CYS A 343 -3.10 12.56 -19.05
C CYS A 343 -1.61 12.62 -18.74
N ILE A 344 -0.76 12.02 -19.58
CA ILE A 344 0.70 12.01 -19.36
C ILE A 344 1.30 13.39 -19.56
N LEU A 345 0.84 14.16 -20.55
CA LEU A 345 1.31 15.54 -20.73
C LEU A 345 0.87 16.45 -19.58
N LEU A 346 -0.30 16.21 -18.98
CA LEU A 346 -0.81 16.99 -17.85
C LEU A 346 -0.16 16.58 -16.52
N VAL A 347 0.04 15.27 -16.31
CA VAL A 347 0.55 14.67 -15.08
C VAL A 347 1.52 13.53 -15.42
N PRO A 348 2.80 13.84 -15.72
CA PRO A 348 3.79 12.83 -16.12
C PRO A 348 3.96 11.66 -15.15
N PRO A 349 3.95 11.84 -13.80
CA PRO A 349 4.09 10.72 -12.87
C PRO A 349 2.94 9.70 -12.91
N ALA A 350 1.79 10.04 -13.51
CA ALA A 350 0.69 9.08 -13.70
C ALA A 350 0.94 8.12 -14.89
N ALA A 351 2.04 8.31 -15.65
CA ALA A 351 2.32 7.54 -16.86
C ALA A 351 2.36 6.02 -16.68
N PRO A 352 2.98 5.44 -15.64
CA PRO A 352 2.99 3.99 -15.44
C PRO A 352 1.58 3.41 -15.32
N LEU A 353 0.69 4.09 -14.59
CA LEU A 353 -0.68 3.64 -14.35
C LEU A 353 -1.56 3.87 -15.58
N ILE A 354 -1.66 5.12 -16.05
CA ILE A 354 -2.54 5.46 -17.19
C ILE A 354 -2.08 4.76 -18.47
N GLY A 355 -0.77 4.71 -18.72
CA GLY A 355 -0.20 4.04 -19.89
C GLY A 355 -0.57 2.56 -19.92
N MET A 356 -0.40 1.84 -18.80
CA MET A 356 -0.73 0.42 -18.74
C MET A 356 -2.24 0.16 -18.79
N LEU A 357 -3.06 1.00 -18.15
CA LEU A 357 -4.53 0.91 -18.24
C LEU A 357 -5.01 1.06 -19.68
N MET A 358 -4.54 2.09 -20.38
CA MET A 358 -4.94 2.36 -21.76
C MET A 358 -4.35 1.34 -22.73
N PHE A 359 -3.14 0.84 -22.47
CA PHE A 359 -2.55 -0.25 -23.25
C PHE A 359 -3.39 -1.53 -23.14
N GLY A 360 -3.85 -1.88 -21.93
CA GLY A 360 -4.78 -3.00 -21.71
C GLY A 360 -6.08 -2.81 -22.48
N ASN A 361 -6.67 -1.62 -22.41
CA ASN A 361 -7.87 -1.32 -23.18
C ASN A 361 -7.64 -1.40 -24.70
N PHE A 362 -6.49 -0.95 -25.17
CA PHE A 362 -6.12 -1.04 -26.57
C PHE A 362 -6.04 -2.51 -27.04
N LEU A 363 -5.44 -3.40 -26.25
CA LEU A 363 -5.43 -4.85 -26.54
C LEU A 363 -6.85 -5.43 -26.62
N ARG A 364 -7.76 -4.98 -25.76
CA ARG A 364 -9.17 -5.38 -25.79
C ARG A 364 -9.88 -4.94 -27.07
N GLU A 365 -9.65 -3.69 -27.49
CA GLU A 365 -10.42 -3.06 -28.57
C GLU A 365 -9.83 -3.29 -29.96
N CYS A 366 -8.53 -3.56 -30.10
CA CYS A 366 -7.89 -3.72 -31.42
C CYS A 366 -8.29 -5.02 -32.14
N LYS A 367 -8.72 -6.04 -31.39
CA LYS A 367 -9.19 -7.36 -31.87
C LYS A 367 -8.18 -8.18 -32.72
N VAL A 368 -6.96 -7.70 -32.91
CA VAL A 368 -5.90 -8.44 -33.61
C VAL A 368 -4.94 -9.16 -32.66
N THR A 369 -4.95 -8.81 -31.37
CA THR A 369 -4.10 -9.41 -30.33
C THR A 369 -4.91 -10.22 -29.31
N GLU A 370 -5.91 -10.99 -29.76
CA GLU A 370 -6.83 -11.71 -28.85
C GLU A 370 -6.12 -12.60 -27.82
N ARG A 371 -5.03 -13.27 -28.22
CA ARG A 371 -4.19 -14.07 -27.32
C ARG A 371 -3.57 -13.22 -26.21
N LEU A 372 -3.07 -12.04 -26.53
CA LEU A 372 -2.48 -11.12 -25.56
C LEU A 372 -3.56 -10.54 -24.64
N ASN A 373 -4.72 -10.16 -25.18
CA ASN A 373 -5.83 -9.68 -24.37
C ASN A 373 -6.31 -10.75 -23.37
N LYS A 374 -6.45 -12.01 -23.81
CA LYS A 374 -6.81 -13.14 -22.94
C LYS A 374 -5.76 -13.35 -21.85
N ALA A 375 -4.48 -13.37 -22.22
CA ALA A 375 -3.35 -13.48 -21.30
C ALA A 375 -3.36 -12.37 -20.24
N ALA A 376 -3.58 -11.11 -20.65
CA ALA A 376 -3.59 -9.96 -19.76
C ALA A 376 -4.77 -10.00 -18.76
N GLN A 377 -5.97 -10.32 -19.24
CA GLN A 377 -7.21 -10.25 -18.46
C GLN A 377 -7.48 -11.48 -17.57
N ASN A 378 -6.78 -12.61 -17.78
CA ASN A 378 -6.92 -13.81 -16.96
C ASN A 378 -5.60 -14.20 -16.32
N GLU A 379 -4.65 -14.75 -17.08
CA GLU A 379 -3.46 -15.39 -16.54
C GLU A 379 -2.53 -14.40 -15.83
N LEU A 380 -2.18 -13.30 -16.49
CA LEU A 380 -1.27 -12.30 -15.95
C LEU A 380 -1.87 -11.64 -14.70
N ILE A 381 -3.09 -11.11 -14.80
CA ILE A 381 -3.73 -10.44 -13.67
C ILE A 381 -3.88 -11.38 -12.47
N ASN A 382 -4.22 -12.66 -12.68
CA ASN A 382 -4.34 -13.63 -11.59
C ASN A 382 -3.00 -13.91 -10.90
N VAL A 383 -1.92 -14.10 -11.67
CA VAL A 383 -0.58 -14.32 -11.11
C VAL A 383 -0.12 -13.10 -10.31
N ILE A 384 -0.24 -11.91 -10.89
CA ILE A 384 0.15 -10.67 -10.21
C ILE A 384 -0.72 -10.42 -8.98
N THR A 385 -2.01 -10.74 -9.02
CA THR A 385 -2.92 -10.62 -7.87
C THR A 385 -2.47 -11.50 -6.69
N ILE A 386 -2.08 -12.75 -6.97
CA ILE A 386 -1.56 -13.66 -5.94
C ILE A 386 -0.29 -13.09 -5.31
N PHE A 387 0.67 -12.67 -6.13
CA PHE A 387 1.95 -12.12 -5.67
C PHE A 387 1.75 -10.81 -4.91
N LEU A 388 0.96 -9.90 -5.45
CA LEU A 388 0.65 -8.62 -4.82
C LEU A 388 -0.06 -8.82 -3.48
N GLY A 389 -1.11 -9.62 -3.44
CA GLY A 389 -1.90 -9.83 -2.23
C GLY A 389 -1.09 -10.50 -1.13
N ALA A 390 -0.34 -11.57 -1.45
CA ALA A 390 0.49 -12.24 -0.46
C ALA A 390 1.64 -11.35 0.05
N SER A 391 2.27 -10.56 -0.83
CA SER A 391 3.28 -9.57 -0.41
C SER A 391 2.72 -8.45 0.45
N VAL A 392 1.51 -7.93 0.14
CA VAL A 392 0.81 -6.98 1.02
C VAL A 392 0.53 -7.61 2.38
N GLY A 393 0.02 -8.83 2.39
CA GLY A 393 -0.22 -9.58 3.63
C GLY A 393 1.03 -9.71 4.50
N ILE A 394 2.18 -9.95 3.88
CA ILE A 394 3.45 -10.10 4.60
C ILE A 394 3.89 -8.83 5.33
N THR A 395 3.44 -7.68 4.86
CA THR A 395 3.72 -6.42 5.55
C THR A 395 2.85 -6.21 6.81
N MET A 396 1.82 -7.05 7.03
CA MET A 396 0.90 -6.99 8.16
C MET A 396 1.47 -7.68 9.41
N THR A 397 2.67 -7.32 9.85
CA THR A 397 3.22 -7.80 11.13
C THR A 397 2.50 -7.13 12.31
N GLY A 398 2.35 -7.84 13.44
CA GLY A 398 1.68 -7.32 14.63
C GLY A 398 2.21 -5.96 15.09
N ASP A 399 3.53 -5.76 15.01
CA ASP A 399 4.20 -4.51 15.40
C ASP A 399 3.84 -3.30 14.54
N ARG A 400 3.52 -3.52 13.25
CA ARG A 400 3.12 -2.46 12.31
C ARG A 400 1.61 -2.28 12.28
N PHE A 401 0.87 -3.37 12.34
CA PHE A 401 -0.59 -3.35 12.22
C PHE A 401 -1.28 -2.85 13.50
N LEU A 402 -0.80 -3.23 14.69
CA LEU A 402 -1.41 -2.87 15.98
C LEU A 402 -0.93 -1.52 16.52
N ARG A 403 -0.76 -0.53 15.61
CA ARG A 403 -0.39 0.84 15.94
C ARG A 403 -1.61 1.77 15.91
N SER A 404 -1.59 2.82 16.72
CA SER A 404 -2.63 3.86 16.75
C SER A 404 -2.86 4.51 15.39
N GLU A 405 -1.78 4.69 14.64
CA GLU A 405 -1.72 5.30 13.32
C GLU A 405 -2.48 4.44 12.31
N THR A 406 -2.27 3.13 12.34
CA THR A 406 -3.00 2.16 11.51
C THR A 406 -4.50 2.21 11.79
N LEU A 407 -4.90 2.31 13.07
CA LEU A 407 -6.31 2.45 13.42
C LEU A 407 -6.90 3.77 12.89
N GLY A 408 -6.14 4.87 12.96
CA GLY A 408 -6.51 6.16 12.38
C GLY A 408 -6.72 6.08 10.87
N ILE A 409 -5.82 5.42 10.15
CA ILE A 409 -5.91 5.17 8.70
C ILE A 409 -7.16 4.36 8.36
N LEU A 410 -7.45 3.33 9.14
CA LEU A 410 -8.66 2.51 8.98
C LEU A 410 -9.93 3.36 9.12
N VAL A 411 -10.04 4.14 10.20
CA VAL A 411 -11.22 5.01 10.42
C VAL A 411 -11.35 6.05 9.31
N LEU A 412 -10.24 6.68 8.89
CA LEU A 412 -10.23 7.63 7.79
C LEU A 412 -10.70 6.98 6.48
N GLY A 413 -10.28 5.76 6.17
CA GLY A 413 -10.67 5.05 4.95
C GLY A 413 -12.18 4.80 4.86
N VAL A 414 -12.86 4.47 5.97
CA VAL A 414 -14.33 4.34 5.96
C VAL A 414 -15.01 5.67 5.68
N ALA A 415 -14.56 6.74 6.35
CA ALA A 415 -15.08 8.09 6.14
C ALA A 415 -14.84 8.57 4.69
N ALA A 416 -13.67 8.25 4.13
CA ALA A 416 -13.25 8.58 2.78
C ALA A 416 -14.24 8.07 1.72
N PHE A 417 -14.59 6.79 1.80
CA PHE A 417 -15.55 6.16 0.90
C PHE A 417 -16.92 6.80 1.05
N GLY A 418 -17.28 7.20 2.28
CA GLY A 418 -18.50 7.92 2.54
C GLY A 418 -18.56 9.27 1.82
N VAL A 419 -17.49 10.06 1.94
CA VAL A 419 -17.34 11.35 1.26
C VAL A 419 -17.33 11.18 -0.26
N ALA A 420 -16.56 10.23 -0.80
CA ALA A 420 -16.48 9.96 -2.23
C ALA A 420 -17.85 9.57 -2.83
N THR A 421 -18.59 8.73 -2.11
CA THR A 421 -19.94 8.30 -2.53
C THR A 421 -20.91 9.48 -2.49
N ALA A 422 -20.86 10.27 -1.43
CA ALA A 422 -21.71 11.44 -1.26
C ALA A 422 -21.42 12.51 -2.32
N SER A 423 -20.15 12.84 -2.57
CA SER A 423 -19.74 13.84 -3.56
C SER A 423 -20.14 13.43 -4.96
N GLY A 424 -20.00 12.15 -5.34
CA GLY A 424 -20.49 11.63 -6.62
C GLY A 424 -22.01 11.79 -6.78
N ILE A 425 -22.79 11.46 -5.76
CA ILE A 425 -24.26 11.61 -5.77
C ILE A 425 -24.65 13.10 -5.85
N VAL A 426 -24.01 13.95 -5.07
CA VAL A 426 -24.26 15.40 -5.05
C VAL A 426 -23.92 15.99 -6.42
N MET A 427 -22.80 15.60 -7.03
CA MET A 427 -22.46 16.03 -8.39
C MET A 427 -23.53 15.61 -9.40
N ALA A 428 -24.04 14.37 -9.32
CA ALA A 428 -25.14 13.94 -10.19
C ALA A 428 -26.39 14.81 -10.04
N LYS A 429 -26.73 15.24 -8.81
CA LYS A 429 -27.82 16.17 -8.54
C LYS A 429 -27.56 17.56 -9.08
N VAL A 430 -26.35 18.09 -8.91
CA VAL A 430 -25.95 19.38 -9.46
C VAL A 430 -26.05 19.37 -10.98
N MET A 431 -25.56 18.30 -11.63
CA MET A 431 -25.70 18.12 -13.08
C MET A 431 -27.17 18.09 -13.53
N ASN A 432 -28.08 17.57 -12.70
CA ASN A 432 -29.53 17.54 -12.99
C ASN A 432 -30.22 18.90 -12.94
N LEU A 433 -29.60 19.91 -12.32
CA LEU A 433 -30.12 21.29 -12.33
C LEU A 433 -29.95 21.93 -13.71
N PHE A 434 -28.90 21.54 -14.45
CA PHE A 434 -28.52 22.17 -15.72
C PHE A 434 -28.77 21.27 -16.94
N SER A 435 -29.10 19.99 -16.75
CA SER A 435 -29.28 19.04 -17.85
C SER A 435 -30.75 18.74 -18.18
N LYS A 436 -31.10 18.85 -19.47
CA LYS A 436 -32.39 18.35 -20.00
C LYS A 436 -32.52 16.83 -19.87
N ASN A 437 -31.40 16.11 -20.01
CA ASN A 437 -31.33 14.66 -19.85
C ASN A 437 -30.78 14.34 -18.46
N LYS A 438 -31.68 14.24 -17.48
CA LYS A 438 -31.31 13.97 -16.09
C LYS A 438 -30.60 12.62 -15.95
N ILE A 439 -29.57 12.61 -15.11
CA ILE A 439 -28.78 11.46 -14.71
C ILE A 439 -29.38 10.91 -13.42
N ASN A 440 -29.55 9.59 -13.33
CA ASN A 440 -29.94 8.94 -12.09
C ASN A 440 -28.83 9.15 -11.04
N PRO A 441 -29.09 9.79 -9.88
CA PRO A 441 -28.04 10.07 -8.89
C PRO A 441 -27.32 8.84 -8.33
N LEU A 442 -27.92 7.65 -8.40
CA LEU A 442 -27.25 6.39 -8.06
C LEU A 442 -26.04 6.10 -8.96
N ILE A 443 -26.00 6.64 -10.17
CA ILE A 443 -24.85 6.55 -11.07
C ILE A 443 -23.67 7.37 -10.51
N GLY A 444 -23.95 8.41 -9.72
CA GLY A 444 -22.91 9.24 -9.12
C GLY A 444 -22.05 8.50 -8.11
N SER A 445 -22.66 7.66 -7.27
CA SER A 445 -21.91 6.80 -6.33
C SER A 445 -21.04 5.76 -7.02
N ALA A 446 -21.33 5.42 -8.28
CA ALA A 446 -20.46 4.55 -9.06
C ALA A 446 -19.15 5.23 -9.48
N GLY A 447 -18.95 6.53 -9.21
CA GLY A 447 -17.69 7.22 -9.46
C GLY A 447 -16.52 6.77 -8.57
N VAL A 448 -16.83 6.12 -7.43
CA VAL A 448 -15.82 5.46 -6.57
C VAL A 448 -15.18 4.33 -7.38
N SER A 449 -13.85 4.29 -7.47
CA SER A 449 -13.13 3.48 -8.47
C SER A 449 -13.02 1.99 -8.15
N ALA A 450 -13.99 1.43 -7.43
CA ALA A 450 -14.11 0.00 -7.15
C ALA A 450 -14.74 -0.72 -8.36
N VAL A 451 -13.92 -1.03 -9.37
CA VAL A 451 -14.37 -1.69 -10.61
C VAL A 451 -14.48 -3.21 -10.42
N PRO A 452 -15.58 -3.87 -10.86
CA PRO A 452 -16.86 -3.31 -11.31
C PRO A 452 -17.90 -3.17 -10.18
N MET A 453 -17.49 -3.36 -8.93
CA MET A 453 -18.38 -3.51 -7.77
C MET A 453 -19.23 -2.28 -7.47
N ALA A 454 -18.68 -1.05 -7.51
CA ALA A 454 -19.46 0.17 -7.24
C ALA A 454 -20.63 0.35 -8.25
N ALA A 455 -20.39 0.01 -9.52
CA ALA A 455 -21.43 0.01 -10.55
C ALA A 455 -22.50 -1.07 -10.30
N ARG A 456 -22.11 -2.26 -9.81
CA ARG A 456 -23.03 -3.34 -9.41
C ARG A 456 -23.87 -2.96 -8.19
N VAL A 457 -23.30 -2.29 -7.19
CA VAL A 457 -24.05 -1.81 -6.02
C VAL A 457 -25.09 -0.77 -6.44
N SER A 458 -24.69 0.17 -7.31
CA SER A 458 -25.60 1.17 -7.88
C SER A 458 -26.75 0.51 -8.67
N GLN A 459 -26.46 -0.55 -9.43
CA GLN A 459 -27.46 -1.38 -10.12
C GLN A 459 -28.44 -2.03 -9.13
N VAL A 460 -27.94 -2.67 -8.08
CA VAL A 460 -28.77 -3.36 -7.08
C VAL A 460 -29.69 -2.37 -6.36
N GLU A 461 -29.18 -1.22 -5.94
CA GLU A 461 -30.02 -0.19 -5.30
C GLU A 461 -31.02 0.45 -6.28
N GLY A 462 -30.66 0.55 -7.57
CA GLY A 462 -31.59 0.96 -8.62
C GLY A 462 -32.75 -0.02 -8.79
N GLN A 463 -32.45 -1.33 -8.84
CA GLN A 463 -33.45 -2.38 -8.98
C GLN A 463 -34.36 -2.54 -7.76
N LYS A 464 -33.85 -2.22 -6.56
CA LYS A 464 -34.69 -2.15 -5.35
C LYS A 464 -35.75 -1.05 -5.46
N ALA A 465 -35.47 0.05 -6.16
CA ALA A 465 -36.43 1.13 -6.38
C ALA A 465 -37.37 0.87 -7.56
N ASP A 466 -36.86 0.33 -8.67
CA ASP A 466 -37.64 -0.10 -9.84
C ASP A 466 -36.97 -1.35 -10.46
N PRO A 467 -37.59 -2.55 -10.36
CA PRO A 467 -37.02 -3.80 -10.88
C PRO A 467 -36.69 -3.76 -12.38
N GLY A 468 -37.37 -2.91 -13.16
CA GLY A 468 -37.13 -2.72 -14.59
C GLY A 468 -36.04 -1.69 -14.93
N ASN A 469 -35.43 -1.04 -13.93
CA ASN A 469 -34.42 0.00 -14.14
C ASN A 469 -33.00 -0.57 -14.08
N PHE A 470 -32.37 -0.73 -15.25
CA PHE A 470 -31.00 -1.25 -15.38
C PHE A 470 -30.00 -0.10 -15.54
N LEU A 471 -29.15 0.09 -14.54
CA LEU A 471 -28.13 1.13 -14.43
C LEU A 471 -26.71 0.63 -14.70
N LEU A 472 -26.42 -0.67 -14.62
CA LEU A 472 -25.04 -1.20 -14.66
C LEU A 472 -24.23 -0.66 -15.83
N MET A 473 -24.77 -0.72 -17.06
CA MET A 473 -24.09 -0.23 -18.26
C MET A 473 -23.83 1.28 -18.20
N HIS A 474 -24.69 2.07 -17.56
CA HIS A 474 -24.49 3.51 -17.39
C HIS A 474 -23.53 3.84 -16.24
N ALA A 475 -23.57 3.05 -15.16
CA ALA A 475 -22.76 3.19 -13.97
C ALA A 475 -21.29 2.79 -14.18
N MET A 476 -21.01 1.95 -15.19
CA MET A 476 -19.64 1.65 -15.60
C MET A 476 -18.88 2.89 -16.09
N GLY A 477 -19.55 3.85 -16.73
CA GLY A 477 -18.90 5.09 -17.20
C GLY A 477 -18.21 5.86 -16.06
N PRO A 478 -18.94 6.32 -15.03
CA PRO A 478 -18.35 6.95 -13.84
C PRO A 478 -17.31 6.07 -13.14
N ASN A 479 -17.51 4.76 -13.05
CA ASN A 479 -16.58 3.86 -12.35
C ASN A 479 -15.20 3.84 -13.02
N VAL A 480 -15.19 3.76 -14.35
CA VAL A 480 -13.96 3.86 -15.15
C VAL A 480 -13.37 5.27 -15.07
N ALA A 481 -14.19 6.31 -15.09
CA ALA A 481 -13.73 7.68 -14.87
C ALA A 481 -13.09 7.87 -13.49
N GLY A 482 -13.59 7.16 -12.48
CA GLY A 482 -13.01 7.08 -11.15
C GLY A 482 -11.58 6.56 -11.18
N VAL A 483 -11.34 5.42 -11.83
CA VAL A 483 -9.98 4.83 -11.96
C VAL A 483 -9.00 5.82 -12.60
N ILE A 484 -9.40 6.46 -13.70
CA ILE A 484 -8.59 7.51 -14.35
C ILE A 484 -8.34 8.67 -13.38
N GLY A 485 -9.38 9.12 -12.68
CA GLY A 485 -9.30 10.21 -11.72
C GLY A 485 -8.34 9.91 -10.57
N THR A 486 -8.43 8.73 -9.98
CA THR A 486 -7.57 8.31 -8.87
C THR A 486 -6.10 8.24 -9.31
N ALA A 487 -5.81 7.70 -10.49
CA ALA A 487 -4.45 7.66 -11.03
C ALA A 487 -3.89 9.07 -11.34
N LEU A 488 -4.71 10.00 -11.83
CA LEU A 488 -4.30 11.39 -12.04
C LEU A 488 -4.04 12.11 -10.72
N VAL A 489 -4.87 11.90 -9.70
CA VAL A 489 -4.67 12.49 -8.37
C VAL A 489 -3.40 11.93 -7.71
N ALA A 490 -3.14 10.62 -7.86
CA ALA A 490 -1.88 10.04 -7.40
C ALA A 490 -0.67 10.68 -8.09
N GLY A 491 -0.70 10.84 -9.42
CA GLY A 491 0.37 11.53 -10.15
C GLY A 491 0.53 13.00 -9.74
N PHE A 492 -0.57 13.68 -9.41
CA PHE A 492 -0.54 15.04 -8.86
C PHE A 492 0.10 15.07 -7.47
N PHE A 493 -0.26 14.16 -6.56
CA PHE A 493 0.36 14.04 -5.25
C PHE A 493 1.85 13.71 -5.34
N LEU A 494 2.27 12.84 -6.27
CA LEU A 494 3.69 12.62 -6.54
C LEU A 494 4.40 13.88 -7.02
N THR A 495 3.76 14.68 -7.88
CA THR A 495 4.36 15.91 -8.39
C THR A 495 4.51 16.97 -7.29
N MET A 496 3.53 17.03 -6.38
CA MET A 496 3.48 18.06 -5.33
C MET A 496 4.29 17.70 -4.09
N PHE A 497 4.33 16.40 -3.74
CA PHE A 497 4.87 15.93 -2.46
C PHE A 497 5.97 14.88 -2.63
N GLY A 498 6.15 14.31 -3.83
CA GLY A 498 7.28 13.43 -4.11
C GLY A 498 8.56 14.25 -4.15
N GLY A 499 9.57 13.80 -3.39
CA GLY A 499 10.91 14.36 -3.51
C GLY A 499 11.38 14.31 -4.96
N THR A 500 12.12 15.32 -5.42
CA THR A 500 12.69 15.33 -6.78
C THR A 500 13.56 14.09 -6.96
N HIS A 501 13.10 13.14 -7.78
CA HIS A 501 13.92 12.03 -8.27
C HIS A 501 14.74 12.45 -9.48
#